data_AF-A0AAV9ZQ56-F1
#
_entry.id   AF-A0AAV9ZQ56-F1
#
_cell.length_a   1.000
_cell.length_b   1.000
_cell.length_c   1.000
_cell.angle_alpha   90.00
_cell.angle_beta   90.00
_cell.angle_gamma   90.00
#
_symmetry.space_group_name_H-M   'P 1'
#
loop_
_entity.id
_entity.type
_entity.pdbx_description
1 polymer ?
#
loop_
_entity_poly.entity_id
_entity_poly.type
_entity_poly.pdbx_seq_one_letter_code
_entity_poly.pdbx_strand_id
1 'polypeptide(L)'
;MNGRACRGFPPHLETRSDSRQIPSNSSHSASPSIQRVSSQCPGCPLPWKFETFWSTYPFHLHDANSKYNPRCIFLSLSPPVIQSVECLGSSAVPGAPCRWCAILHHDVDMLRDRAGLPYGKVRIEQLLNQEQLLEKVEKLKEQINELYLE
;
A
#
# COMPACT_ATOMS: atom_id res chain seq x y z
N MET A 1 -16.22 -37.74 47.01
CA MET A 1 -16.07 -37.74 48.48
C MET A 1 -14.62 -38.06 48.83
N ASN A 2 -14.15 -37.58 49.99
CA ASN A 2 -12.75 -37.42 50.45
C ASN A 2 -12.14 -36.07 50.00
N GLY A 3 -11.85 -35.06 50.83
CA GLY A 3 -11.96 -34.91 52.28
C GLY A 3 -10.66 -34.32 52.87
N ARG A 4 -10.75 -33.06 53.37
CA ARG A 4 -9.92 -32.41 54.43
C ARG A 4 -8.44 -32.12 54.12
N ALA A 5 -7.78 -31.07 54.64
CA ALA A 5 -8.13 -30.04 55.62
C ALA A 5 -7.17 -28.84 55.52
N CYS A 6 -7.66 -27.69 55.99
CA CYS A 6 -6.95 -26.45 56.30
C CYS A 6 -5.93 -26.60 57.45
N ARG A 7 -4.92 -25.70 57.52
CA ARG A 7 -4.62 -24.76 58.63
C ARG A 7 -3.21 -24.15 58.52
N GLY A 8 -3.08 -22.86 58.86
CA GLY A 8 -1.82 -22.27 59.38
C GLY A 8 -1.46 -20.86 58.88
N PHE A 9 -2.12 -19.82 59.40
CA PHE A 9 -1.56 -18.45 59.55
C PHE A 9 -0.89 -18.33 60.95
N PRO A 10 -0.19 -17.23 61.31
CA PRO A 10 1.15 -16.77 60.91
C PRO A 10 2.05 -16.61 62.17
N PRO A 11 3.19 -15.88 62.11
CA PRO A 11 3.45 -14.96 63.21
C PRO A 11 3.82 -13.53 62.76
N HIS A 12 3.26 -12.59 63.51
CA HIS A 12 3.56 -11.17 63.57
C HIS A 12 4.90 -10.95 64.28
N LEU A 13 5.72 -10.03 63.80
CA LEU A 13 6.77 -9.36 64.61
C LEU A 13 6.94 -7.93 64.09
N GLU A 14 6.43 -6.98 64.88
CA GLU A 14 6.68 -5.55 64.77
C GLU A 14 7.95 -5.19 65.55
N THR A 15 8.75 -4.24 65.04
CA THR A 15 9.39 -3.09 65.75
C THR A 15 10.39 -2.43 64.77
N ARG A 16 10.13 -1.23 64.23
CA ARG A 16 10.19 0.17 64.73
C ARG A 16 11.51 0.89 64.36
N SER A 17 11.34 2.11 63.81
CA SER A 17 12.28 3.26 63.70
C SER A 17 13.41 3.12 62.65
N ASP A 18 13.79 4.13 61.85
CA ASP A 18 13.62 5.57 61.92
C ASP A 18 13.92 6.23 60.54
N SER A 19 13.21 7.32 60.26
CA SER A 19 13.56 8.49 59.42
C SER A 19 14.58 8.39 58.27
N ARG A 20 14.10 8.66 57.05
CA ARG A 20 14.64 9.73 56.17
C ARG A 20 13.63 10.09 55.07
N GLN A 21 13.06 11.29 55.18
CA GLN A 21 12.31 11.95 54.11
C GLN A 21 13.25 12.21 52.93
N ILE A 22 12.91 11.68 51.75
CA ILE A 22 13.51 12.07 50.48
C ILE A 22 12.56 13.11 49.88
N PRO A 23 12.99 14.35 49.63
CA PRO A 23 12.14 15.32 48.94
C PRO A 23 11.95 14.89 47.48
N SER A 24 10.69 14.71 47.12
CA SER A 24 10.18 14.54 45.76
C SER A 24 10.53 15.76 44.90
N ASN A 25 11.68 15.73 44.25
CA ASN A 25 11.92 16.54 43.05
C ASN A 25 11.78 15.63 41.83
N SER A 26 10.54 15.24 41.55
CA SER A 26 10.17 14.80 40.21
C SER A 26 10.26 16.01 39.30
N SER A 27 11.44 16.21 38.72
CA SER A 27 11.61 17.01 37.52
C SER A 27 10.72 16.39 36.44
N HIS A 28 9.45 16.79 36.42
CA HIS A 28 8.59 16.64 35.27
C HIS A 28 9.18 17.52 34.17
N SER A 29 10.22 17.00 33.53
CA SER A 29 10.48 17.33 32.13
C SER A 29 9.23 16.84 31.41
N ALA A 30 8.27 17.74 31.27
CA ALA A 30 7.22 17.61 30.28
C ALA A 30 7.94 17.52 28.95
N SER A 31 8.24 16.29 28.53
CA SER A 31 8.57 15.99 27.15
C SER A 31 7.51 16.71 26.33
N PRO A 32 7.88 17.64 25.44
CA PRO A 32 6.89 18.28 24.60
C PRO A 32 6.23 17.14 23.85
N SER A 33 4.93 16.95 24.09
CA SER A 33 4.10 16.11 23.25
C SER A 33 4.22 16.70 21.86
N ILE A 34 5.15 16.16 21.06
CA ILE A 34 5.25 16.49 19.65
C ILE A 34 3.90 16.07 19.11
N GLN A 35 3.00 17.03 18.95
CA GLN A 35 1.81 16.87 18.15
C GLN A 35 2.35 16.48 16.78
N ARG A 36 2.36 15.17 16.49
CA ARG A 36 2.64 14.69 15.14
C ARG A 36 1.52 15.28 14.32
N VAL A 37 1.84 16.37 13.62
CA VAL A 37 0.93 17.01 12.68
C VAL A 37 0.74 15.99 11.57
N SER A 38 -0.27 15.13 11.71
CA SER A 38 -0.63 14.18 10.69
C SER A 38 -1.36 14.96 9.61
N SER A 39 -0.65 15.27 8.53
CA SER A 39 -1.27 15.82 7.32
C SER A 39 -2.06 14.72 6.60
N GLN A 40 -3.11 15.09 5.89
CA GLN A 40 -3.84 14.17 5.02
C GLN A 40 -2.88 13.57 3.97
N CYS A 41 -3.01 12.27 3.68
CA CYS A 41 -2.21 11.63 2.64
C CYS A 41 -2.68 12.12 1.25
N PRO A 42 -1.82 12.77 0.46
CA PRO A 42 -2.19 13.27 -0.86
C PRO A 42 -2.30 12.16 -1.94
N GLY A 43 -1.98 10.91 -1.59
CA GLY A 43 -1.72 9.86 -2.57
C GLY A 43 -0.33 9.99 -3.17
N CYS A 44 -0.05 9.18 -4.19
CA CYS A 44 1.22 9.17 -4.92
C CYS A 44 0.96 9.56 -6.38
N PRO A 45 1.65 10.59 -6.91
CA PRO A 45 1.63 10.87 -8.33
C PRO A 45 2.14 9.66 -9.12
N LEU A 46 1.45 9.33 -10.20
CA LEU A 46 1.87 8.26 -11.10
C LEU A 46 2.60 8.87 -12.30
N PRO A 47 3.94 8.73 -12.42
CA PRO A 47 4.66 9.19 -13.59
C PRO A 47 4.35 8.29 -14.80
N TRP A 48 3.27 8.61 -15.51
CA TRP A 48 2.86 7.93 -16.73
C TRP A 48 3.35 8.72 -17.94
N LYS A 49 4.28 8.13 -18.70
CA LYS A 49 4.99 8.82 -19.79
C LYS A 49 4.35 8.64 -21.18
N PHE A 50 3.35 7.77 -21.30
CA PHE A 50 2.70 7.51 -22.57
C PHE A 50 1.79 8.68 -22.94
N GLU A 51 1.78 9.06 -24.22
CA GLU A 51 1.01 10.20 -24.75
C GLU A 51 -0.47 10.11 -24.37
N THR A 52 -0.99 8.89 -24.15
CA THR A 52 -2.35 8.65 -23.67
C THR A 52 -2.36 7.63 -22.51
N PHE A 53 -2.54 8.11 -21.27
CA PHE A 53 -2.75 7.25 -20.09
C PHE A 53 -3.88 6.25 -20.31
N TRP A 54 -4.97 6.70 -20.92
CA TRP A 54 -6.18 5.91 -21.12
C TRP A 54 -6.03 4.69 -22.03
N SER A 55 -5.20 4.79 -23.07
CA SER A 55 -5.00 3.72 -24.05
C SER A 55 -3.94 2.70 -23.59
N THR A 56 -3.02 3.13 -22.74
CA THR A 56 -1.86 2.34 -22.31
C THR A 56 -2.03 1.74 -20.92
N TYR A 57 -2.83 2.35 -20.05
CA TYR A 57 -3.02 1.84 -18.71
C TYR A 57 -3.85 0.54 -18.73
N PRO A 58 -3.36 -0.55 -18.11
CA PRO A 58 -4.03 -1.84 -18.14
C PRO A 58 -5.16 -1.92 -17.10
N PHE A 59 -6.24 -1.15 -17.29
CA PHE A 59 -7.37 -1.06 -16.35
C PHE A 59 -7.99 -2.42 -16.00
N HIS A 60 -7.99 -3.36 -16.94
CA HIS A 60 -8.48 -4.72 -16.73
C HIS A 60 -7.74 -5.50 -15.64
N LEU A 61 -6.52 -5.10 -15.27
CA LEU A 61 -5.79 -5.71 -14.15
C LEU A 61 -6.35 -5.30 -12.77
N HIS A 62 -7.27 -4.35 -12.72
CA HIS A 62 -8.03 -4.03 -11.51
C HIS A 62 -9.19 -4.98 -11.25
N ASP A 63 -9.48 -5.91 -12.16
CA ASP A 63 -10.47 -6.96 -11.94
C ASP A 63 -10.13 -7.72 -10.64
N ALA A 64 -11.14 -7.96 -9.81
CA ALA A 64 -11.01 -8.73 -8.58
C ALA A 64 -10.50 -10.17 -8.84
N ASN A 65 -10.71 -10.68 -10.06
CA ASN A 65 -10.24 -12.01 -10.48
C ASN A 65 -8.83 -12.01 -11.06
N SER A 66 -8.21 -10.84 -11.26
CA SER A 66 -6.83 -10.77 -11.75
C SER A 66 -5.87 -11.26 -10.68
N LYS A 67 -4.97 -12.20 -11.04
CA LYS A 67 -3.84 -12.62 -10.18
C LYS A 67 -2.94 -11.44 -9.81
N TYR A 68 -2.95 -10.39 -10.62
CA TYR A 68 -2.19 -9.18 -10.39
C TYR A 68 -3.16 -8.01 -10.28
N ASN A 69 -3.49 -7.62 -9.05
CA ASN A 69 -4.29 -6.44 -8.74
C ASN A 69 -3.46 -5.52 -7.85
N PRO A 70 -3.09 -4.31 -8.31
CA PRO A 70 -2.25 -3.39 -7.53
C PRO A 70 -2.96 -2.81 -6.30
N ARG A 71 -4.25 -3.13 -6.07
CA ARG A 71 -5.05 -2.70 -4.93
C ARG A 71 -4.94 -1.20 -4.68
N CYS A 72 -5.20 -0.42 -5.72
CA CYS A 72 -5.21 1.02 -5.67
C CYS A 72 -6.47 1.65 -6.24
N ILE A 73 -6.69 2.91 -5.88
CA ILE A 73 -7.74 3.77 -6.40
C ILE A 73 -7.10 5.00 -7.04
N PHE A 74 -7.73 5.53 -8.09
CA PHE A 74 -7.31 6.77 -8.71
C PHE A 74 -8.01 7.96 -8.04
N LEU A 75 -7.23 8.87 -7.48
CA LEU A 75 -7.71 10.15 -6.94
C LEU A 75 -7.85 11.20 -8.05
N SER A 76 -6.98 11.14 -9.05
CA SER A 76 -7.04 11.93 -10.27
C SER A 76 -6.55 11.08 -11.43
N LEU A 77 -6.99 11.40 -12.64
CA LEU A 77 -6.57 10.75 -13.89
C LEU A 77 -5.80 11.73 -14.81
N SER A 78 -5.74 13.01 -14.45
CA SER A 78 -5.02 14.05 -15.20
C SER A 78 -4.51 15.18 -14.28
N PRO A 79 -3.23 15.17 -13.86
CA PRO A 79 -2.30 14.04 -13.95
C PRO A 79 -2.76 12.86 -13.08
N PRO A 80 -2.40 11.62 -13.42
CA PRO A 80 -2.83 10.46 -12.65
C PRO A 80 -2.20 10.46 -11.25
N VAL A 81 -3.05 10.31 -10.23
CA VAL A 81 -2.65 10.20 -8.82
C VAL A 81 -3.35 8.99 -8.24
N ILE A 82 -2.57 8.10 -7.61
CA ILE A 82 -3.06 6.85 -7.05
C ILE A 82 -3.01 6.88 -5.52
N GLN A 83 -3.92 6.16 -4.90
CA GLN A 83 -3.92 5.91 -3.46
C GLN A 83 -4.06 4.41 -3.23
N SER A 84 -3.27 3.86 -2.32
CA SER A 84 -3.43 2.46 -1.91
C SER A 84 -4.74 2.28 -1.16
N VAL A 85 -5.43 1.16 -1.35
CA VAL A 85 -6.61 0.81 -0.53
C VAL A 85 -6.24 0.62 0.95
N GLU A 86 -4.96 0.44 1.26
CA GLU A 86 -4.43 0.31 2.62
C GLU A 86 -3.98 1.67 3.19
N CYS A 87 -4.22 2.75 2.47
CA CYS A 87 -3.93 4.11 2.93
C CYS A 87 -4.73 4.42 4.20
N LEU A 88 -4.04 4.84 5.26
CA LEU A 88 -4.66 5.24 6.53
C LEU A 88 -5.18 6.69 6.52
N GLY A 89 -5.29 7.32 5.34
CA GLY A 89 -5.73 8.70 5.16
C GLY A 89 -4.77 9.78 5.64
N SER A 90 -3.66 9.42 6.30
CA SER A 90 -2.70 10.36 6.89
C SER A 90 -1.25 10.04 6.49
N SER A 91 -0.41 11.08 6.50
CA SER A 91 1.03 11.02 6.27
C SER A 91 1.77 11.69 7.42
N ALA A 92 2.96 11.16 7.74
CA ALA A 92 3.85 11.72 8.75
C ALA A 92 4.57 12.98 8.27
N VAL A 93 4.68 13.16 6.95
CA VAL A 93 5.35 14.29 6.32
C VAL A 93 4.33 15.06 5.48
N PRO A 94 4.11 16.36 5.76
CA PRO A 94 3.26 17.22 4.96
C PRO A 94 3.60 17.17 3.47
N GLY A 95 2.59 16.90 2.64
CA GLY A 95 2.74 16.84 1.19
C GLY A 95 3.38 15.55 0.64
N ALA A 96 3.79 14.62 1.49
CA ALA A 96 4.35 13.34 1.05
C ALA A 96 3.33 12.20 1.15
N PRO A 97 3.37 11.20 0.24
CA PRO A 97 2.56 9.99 0.37
C PRO A 97 2.88 9.24 1.67
N CYS A 98 1.87 8.58 2.24
CA CYS A 98 2.09 7.63 3.32
C CYS A 98 2.85 6.39 2.82
N ARG A 99 3.40 5.58 3.74
CA ARG A 99 4.19 4.38 3.39
C ARG A 99 3.49 3.45 2.37
N TRP A 100 2.17 3.25 2.52
CA TRP A 100 1.41 2.36 1.64
C TRP A 100 1.26 2.94 0.24
N CYS A 101 1.02 4.25 0.13
CA CYS A 101 0.97 4.93 -1.16
C CYS A 101 2.36 5.04 -1.81
N ALA A 102 3.43 5.13 -1.01
CA ALA A 102 4.80 5.15 -1.52
C ALA A 102 5.25 3.79 -2.07
N ILE A 103 4.94 2.68 -1.38
CA ILE A 103 5.26 1.32 -1.84
C ILE A 103 4.50 1.00 -3.13
N LEU A 104 3.23 1.42 -3.22
CA LEU A 104 2.39 1.22 -4.40
C LEU A 104 3.04 1.74 -5.68
N HIS A 105 3.84 2.80 -5.61
CA HIS A 105 4.58 3.32 -6.76
C HIS A 105 5.40 2.22 -7.44
N HIS A 106 6.03 1.34 -6.66
CA HIS A 106 6.85 0.25 -7.20
C HIS A 106 6.02 -0.80 -7.96
N ASP A 107 4.84 -1.15 -7.43
CA ASP A 107 3.93 -2.10 -8.10
C ASP A 107 3.39 -1.53 -9.42
N VAL A 108 3.23 -0.21 -9.48
CA VAL A 108 2.74 0.46 -10.68
C VAL A 108 3.86 0.73 -11.69
N ASP A 109 5.13 0.84 -11.26
CA ASP A 109 6.28 0.85 -12.17
C ASP A 109 6.31 -0.43 -13.04
N MET A 110 6.06 -1.61 -12.44
CA MET A 110 5.96 -2.86 -13.19
C MET A 110 4.82 -2.85 -14.23
N LEU A 111 3.68 -2.24 -13.89
CA LEU A 111 2.56 -2.08 -14.83
C LEU A 111 2.91 -1.16 -15.99
N ARG A 112 3.62 -0.07 -15.70
CA ARG A 112 4.08 0.89 -16.70
C ARG A 112 5.06 0.22 -17.67
N ASP A 113 6.04 -0.51 -17.14
CA ASP A 113 7.05 -1.16 -17.94
C ASP A 113 6.42 -2.21 -18.87
N ARG A 114 5.41 -2.95 -18.38
CA ARG A 114 4.60 -3.85 -19.21
C ARG A 114 3.74 -3.13 -20.25
N ALA A 115 3.13 -2.00 -19.89
CA ALA A 115 2.27 -1.24 -20.80
C ALA A 115 3.05 -0.73 -22.02
N GLY A 116 4.36 -0.48 -21.87
CA GLY A 116 5.24 -0.07 -22.96
C GLY A 116 5.81 -1.21 -23.80
N LEU A 117 5.51 -2.48 -23.49
CA LEU A 117 5.96 -3.59 -24.32
C LEU A 117 5.09 -3.70 -25.58
N PRO A 118 5.68 -3.98 -26.76
CA PRO A 118 4.90 -4.36 -27.93
C PRO A 118 4.17 -5.68 -27.67
N TYR A 119 3.00 -5.88 -28.28
CA TYR A 119 2.15 -7.05 -28.07
C TYR A 119 2.93 -8.38 -28.17
N GLY A 120 3.83 -8.51 -29.14
CA GLY A 120 4.62 -9.73 -29.35
C GLY A 120 5.57 -10.09 -28.21
N LYS A 121 5.82 -9.19 -27.25
CA LYS A 121 6.65 -9.41 -26.06
C LYS A 121 5.83 -9.61 -24.79
N VAL A 122 4.50 -9.46 -24.86
CA VAL A 122 3.60 -9.72 -23.74
C VAL A 122 3.32 -11.22 -23.66
N ARG A 123 3.38 -11.81 -22.45
CA ARG A 123 3.14 -13.26 -22.30
C ARG A 123 1.68 -13.60 -22.64
N ILE A 124 1.42 -14.76 -23.24
CA ILE A 124 0.08 -15.16 -23.72
C ILE A 124 -0.98 -15.16 -22.62
N GLU A 125 -0.60 -15.52 -21.39
CA GLU A 125 -1.49 -15.57 -20.22
C GLU A 125 -1.86 -14.19 -19.67
N GLN A 126 -1.28 -13.12 -20.22
CA GLN A 126 -1.39 -11.77 -19.72
C GLN A 126 -2.38 -10.97 -20.57
N LEU A 127 -3.39 -10.40 -19.91
CA LEU A 127 -4.38 -9.54 -20.55
C LEU A 127 -3.75 -8.27 -21.14
N LEU A 128 -4.12 -7.89 -22.36
CA LEU A 128 -3.52 -6.77 -23.10
C LEU A 128 -4.18 -5.43 -22.75
N ASN A 129 -3.42 -4.33 -22.72
CA ASN A 129 -4.02 -2.99 -22.74
C ASN A 129 -4.64 -2.70 -24.12
N GLN A 130 -5.35 -1.57 -24.25
CA GLN A 130 -6.06 -1.24 -25.49
C GLN A 130 -5.11 -1.15 -26.69
N GLU A 131 -3.97 -0.48 -26.54
CA GLU A 131 -2.99 -0.33 -27.63
C GLU A 131 -2.41 -1.68 -28.08
N GLN A 132 -2.03 -2.55 -27.13
CA GLN A 132 -1.56 -3.91 -27.41
C GLN A 132 -2.64 -4.77 -28.06
N LEU A 133 -3.91 -4.58 -27.69
CA LEU A 133 -5.03 -5.27 -28.32
C LEU A 133 -5.23 -4.82 -29.77
N LEU A 134 -5.10 -3.52 -30.05
CA LEU A 134 -5.14 -2.98 -31.41
C LEU A 134 -3.98 -3.53 -32.26
N GLU A 135 -2.75 -3.56 -31.72
CA GLU A 135 -1.59 -4.16 -32.40
C GLU A 135 -1.84 -5.65 -32.72
N LYS A 136 -2.45 -6.40 -31.79
CA LYS A 136 -2.83 -7.80 -32.03
C LYS A 136 -3.86 -7.94 -33.15
N VAL A 137 -4.88 -7.08 -33.18
CA VAL A 137 -5.92 -7.12 -34.21
C VAL A 137 -5.34 -6.84 -35.60
N GLU A 138 -4.46 -5.86 -35.73
CA GLU A 138 -3.82 -5.57 -37.02
C GLU A 138 -2.96 -6.74 -37.52
N LYS A 139 -2.14 -7.35 -36.67
CA LYS A 139 -1.37 -8.55 -37.05
C LYS A 139 -2.26 -9.72 -37.47
N LEU A 140 -3.40 -9.90 -36.81
CA LEU A 140 -4.35 -10.96 -37.20
C LEU A 140 -4.99 -10.68 -38.57
N LYS A 141 -5.30 -9.41 -38.88
CA LYS A 141 -5.82 -9.05 -40.21
C LYS A 141 -4.79 -9.33 -41.30
N GLU A 142 -3.52 -9.00 -41.07
CA GLU A 142 -2.42 -9.29 -42.01
C GLU A 142 -2.33 -10.79 -42.29
N GLN A 143 -2.30 -11.62 -41.24
CA GLN A 143 -2.24 -13.09 -41.36
C GLN A 143 -3.45 -13.66 -42.12
N ILE A 144 -4.65 -13.14 -41.87
CA ILE A 144 -5.86 -13.57 -42.58
C ILE A 144 -5.74 -13.24 -44.07
N ASN A 145 -5.28 -12.04 -44.42
CA ASN A 145 -5.13 -11.63 -45.81
C ASN A 145 -4.09 -12.48 -46.56
N GLU A 146 -2.99 -12.86 -45.90
CA GLU A 146 -2.00 -13.79 -46.47
C GLU A 146 -2.62 -15.16 -46.80
N LEU A 147 -3.46 -15.70 -45.91
CA LEU A 147 -4.15 -16.98 -46.12
C LEU A 147 -5.20 -16.95 -47.24
N TYR A 148 -5.77 -15.78 -47.56
CA TYR A 148 -6.74 -15.63 -48.66
C TYR A 148 -6.08 -15.38 -50.02
N LEU A 149 -4.77 -15.13 -50.05
CA LEU A 149 -3.99 -14.87 -51.26
C LEU A 149 -3.19 -16.10 -51.75
N GLU A 150 -3.19 -17.20 -50.97
CA GLU A 150 -2.74 -18.55 -51.37
C GLU A 150 -3.91 -19.42 -51.87
#